data_AF-V4B5Z7-F1
#
_entry.id   AF-V4B5Z7-F1
#
_cell.length_a   1.000
_cell.length_b   1.000
_cell.length_c   1.000
_cell.angle_alpha   90.00
_cell.angle_beta   90.00
_cell.angle_gamma   90.00
#
_symmetry.space_group_name_H-M   'P 1'
#
loop_
_entity.id
_entity.type
_entity.pdbx_description
1 polymer ?
#
loop_
_entity_poly.entity_id
_entity_poly.type
_entity_poly.pdbx_seq_one_letter_code
_entity_poly.pdbx_strand_id
1 'polypeptide(L)'
;MASALIKFVVSFSSQDEVHKVQNLINGDGCQKWLSNSKEKTGQIEAIFQLEDFLKVAFIDVGTIWCSTIEIQVGRSDWPQDKQYLTLCPTASLMSPIDCRLKQNINKTRMFSKEEFIDTVVREKWDRIKLILRQPYRKDVQFGVSFIKIKSAAAVYIEKPKSGLSPLDDNGRVKMIKSHFFGSKKDRYSFHTLL
;
A
#
# COMPACT_ATOMS: atom_id res chain seq x y z
N MET A 1 -10.19 -3.41 -3.15
CA MET A 1 -8.86 -3.13 -2.56
C MET A 1 -7.86 -3.02 -3.68
N ALA A 2 -6.92 -2.07 -3.62
CA ALA A 2 -5.93 -1.89 -4.68
C ALA A 2 -4.60 -2.54 -4.26
N SER A 3 -3.89 -3.16 -5.19
CA SER A 3 -2.54 -3.66 -4.95
C SER A 3 -1.58 -2.48 -4.79
N ALA A 4 -0.80 -2.50 -3.73
CA ALA A 4 0.28 -1.56 -3.52
C ALA A 4 1.55 -2.07 -4.23
N LEU A 5 2.21 -1.20 -4.98
CA LEU A 5 3.45 -1.51 -5.67
C LEU A 5 4.66 -1.07 -4.82
N ILE A 6 5.70 -1.90 -4.86
CA ILE A 6 6.99 -1.57 -4.26
C ILE A 6 7.79 -0.80 -5.32
N LYS A 7 8.27 0.39 -4.97
CA LYS A 7 9.05 1.24 -5.86
C LYS A 7 10.52 0.80 -5.89
N PHE A 8 11.13 0.62 -4.71
CA PHE A 8 12.51 0.15 -4.56
C PHE A 8 12.79 -0.35 -3.13
N VAL A 9 13.94 -1.01 -2.96
CA VAL A 9 14.46 -1.45 -1.66
C VAL A 9 15.27 -0.30 -1.05
N VAL A 10 14.88 0.15 0.14
CA VAL A 10 15.56 1.24 0.89
C VAL A 10 16.83 0.71 1.55
N SER A 11 16.72 -0.43 2.24
CA SER A 11 17.85 -1.08 2.90
C SER A 11 17.57 -2.56 3.14
N PHE A 12 18.62 -3.32 3.41
CA PHE A 12 18.56 -4.72 3.81
C PHE A 12 19.77 -5.08 4.67
N SER A 13 19.65 -6.13 5.50
CA SER A 13 20.77 -6.58 6.34
C SER A 13 21.62 -7.69 5.70
N SER A 14 21.00 -8.58 4.93
CA SER A 14 21.67 -9.75 4.34
C SER A 14 20.93 -10.23 3.09
N GLN A 15 21.68 -10.66 2.08
CA GLN A 15 21.12 -11.23 0.86
C GLN A 15 22.07 -12.23 0.19
N ASP A 16 21.48 -13.15 -0.56
CA ASP A 16 22.18 -14.07 -1.47
C ASP A 16 22.65 -13.37 -2.76
N GLU A 17 23.62 -13.97 -3.45
CA GLU A 17 24.19 -13.44 -4.69
C GLU A 17 23.21 -13.49 -5.87
N VAL A 18 22.34 -14.50 -5.91
CA VAL A 18 21.31 -14.71 -6.95
C VAL A 18 19.93 -14.29 -6.42
N HIS A 19 19.60 -14.71 -5.21
CA HIS A 19 18.30 -14.47 -4.59
C HIS A 19 18.31 -13.18 -3.75
N LYS A 20 18.46 -12.05 -4.44
CA LYS A 20 18.54 -10.70 -3.86
C LYS A 20 17.19 -10.17 -3.36
N VAL A 21 17.23 -9.18 -2.49
CA VAL A 21 16.02 -8.51 -1.94
C VAL A 21 15.21 -7.85 -3.05
N GLN A 22 15.90 -7.30 -4.06
CA GLN A 22 15.31 -6.57 -5.17
C GLN A 22 14.38 -7.42 -6.05
N ASN A 23 14.54 -8.75 -6.00
CA ASN A 23 13.66 -9.71 -6.67
C ASN A 23 12.20 -9.62 -6.19
N LEU A 24 11.97 -9.09 -4.99
CA LEU A 24 10.62 -8.98 -4.41
C LEU A 24 9.80 -7.82 -4.96
N ILE A 25 10.41 -6.89 -5.72
CA ILE A 25 9.72 -5.70 -6.25
C ILE A 25 8.56 -6.10 -7.17
N ASN A 26 8.75 -7.11 -8.03
CA ASN A 26 7.76 -7.49 -9.03
C ASN A 26 6.64 -8.39 -8.45
N GLY A 27 6.84 -8.97 -7.27
CA GLY A 27 5.81 -9.73 -6.55
C GLY A 27 5.20 -10.94 -7.29
N ASP A 28 5.83 -11.41 -8.37
CA ASP A 28 5.34 -12.51 -9.22
C ASP A 28 5.47 -13.90 -8.55
N GLY A 29 6.31 -14.01 -7.51
CA GLY A 29 6.60 -15.26 -6.81
C GLY A 29 7.51 -16.22 -7.56
N CYS A 30 8.00 -15.82 -8.74
CA CYS A 30 8.97 -16.57 -9.53
C CYS A 30 10.38 -16.37 -8.97
N GLN A 31 10.67 -15.16 -8.49
CA GLN A 31 11.95 -14.81 -7.89
C GLN A 31 11.85 -14.71 -6.37
N LYS A 32 12.98 -14.88 -5.68
CA LYS A 32 13.04 -15.01 -4.22
C LYS A 32 14.10 -14.09 -3.65
N TRP A 33 13.94 -13.74 -2.38
CA TRP A 33 14.98 -13.19 -1.52
C TRP A 33 15.38 -14.25 -0.49
N LEU A 34 16.66 -14.57 -0.43
CA LEU A 34 17.24 -15.43 0.60
C LEU A 34 18.36 -14.70 1.34
N SER A 35 18.59 -15.08 2.60
CA SER A 35 19.76 -14.65 3.38
C SER A 35 21.06 -15.05 2.69
N ASN A 36 22.16 -14.35 2.98
CA ASN A 36 23.47 -14.81 2.54
C ASN A 36 23.78 -16.20 3.14
N SER A 37 24.48 -17.08 2.41
CA SER A 37 24.86 -18.41 2.92
C SER A 37 25.80 -18.34 4.13
N LYS A 38 26.58 -17.25 4.25
CA LYS A 38 27.48 -16.96 5.37
C LYS A 38 26.78 -16.26 6.53
N GLU A 39 25.50 -15.90 6.39
CA GLU A 39 24.70 -15.33 7.49
C GLU A 39 24.53 -16.36 8.61
N LYS A 40 24.71 -15.94 9.86
CA LYS A 40 24.64 -16.79 11.06
C LYS A 40 23.93 -16.13 12.24
N THR A 41 23.48 -14.89 12.10
CA THR A 41 22.67 -14.20 13.13
C THR A 41 21.33 -14.91 13.33
N GLY A 42 20.78 -15.52 12.27
CA GLY A 42 19.44 -16.10 12.27
C GLY A 42 18.34 -15.05 12.14
N GLN A 43 18.68 -13.82 11.76
CA GLN A 43 17.73 -12.75 11.48
C GLN A 43 18.15 -11.99 10.22
N ILE A 44 17.21 -11.73 9.33
CA ILE A 44 17.40 -10.80 8.20
C ILE A 44 16.26 -9.78 8.17
N GLU A 45 16.55 -8.58 7.70
CA GLU A 45 15.55 -7.54 7.53
C GLU A 45 15.73 -6.77 6.22
N ALA A 46 14.63 -6.25 5.72
CA ALA A 46 14.59 -5.38 4.54
C ALA A 46 13.53 -4.30 4.71
N ILE A 47 13.80 -3.13 4.15
CA ILE A 47 12.90 -1.99 4.11
C ILE A 47 12.56 -1.71 2.66
N PHE A 48 11.26 -1.62 2.37
CA PHE A 48 10.71 -1.37 1.04
C PHE A 48 10.04 -0.01 1.01
N GLN A 49 10.31 0.77 -0.02
CA GLN A 49 9.57 1.98 -0.34
C GLN A 49 8.41 1.63 -1.26
N LEU A 50 7.20 2.04 -0.91
CA LEU A 50 6.01 1.92 -1.75
C LEU A 50 5.91 3.09 -2.72
N GLU A 51 5.19 2.90 -3.83
CA GLU A 51 4.92 3.98 -4.78
C GLU A 51 4.02 5.07 -4.19
N ASP A 52 3.00 4.66 -3.44
CA ASP A 52 1.98 5.54 -2.87
C ASP A 52 1.95 5.49 -1.34
N PHE A 53 1.45 6.58 -0.77
CA PHE A 53 1.16 6.71 0.65
C PHE A 53 -0.25 6.16 0.96
N LEU A 54 -0.33 4.97 1.57
CA LEU A 54 -1.57 4.18 1.62
C LEU A 54 -1.89 3.59 2.99
N LYS A 55 -3.17 3.27 3.21
CA LYS A 55 -3.59 2.48 4.38
C LYS A 55 -3.48 1.01 4.07
N VAL A 56 -2.68 0.27 4.84
CA VAL A 56 -2.51 -1.17 4.66
C VAL A 56 -3.79 -1.91 5.07
N ALA A 57 -4.29 -2.79 4.22
CA ALA A 57 -5.43 -3.66 4.53
C ALA A 57 -5.03 -5.13 4.70
N PHE A 58 -4.18 -5.62 3.79
CA PHE A 58 -3.70 -6.99 3.79
C PHE A 58 -2.25 -7.05 3.35
N ILE A 59 -1.49 -7.98 3.91
CA ILE A 59 -0.14 -8.33 3.46
C ILE A 59 -0.05 -9.84 3.34
N ASP A 60 0.21 -10.34 2.14
CA ASP A 60 0.47 -11.77 1.91
C ASP A 60 1.98 -11.97 1.73
N VAL A 61 2.58 -12.86 2.53
CA VAL A 61 4.01 -13.15 2.46
C VAL A 61 4.23 -14.64 2.23
N GLY A 62 4.90 -14.99 1.14
CA GLY A 62 5.44 -16.33 0.91
C GLY A 62 6.79 -16.45 1.60
N THR A 63 6.92 -17.33 2.60
CA THR A 63 8.14 -17.46 3.40
C THR A 63 8.87 -18.76 3.10
N ILE A 64 10.19 -18.76 3.28
CA ILE A 64 11.09 -19.89 3.04
C ILE A 64 11.97 -20.08 4.28
N TRP A 65 11.90 -21.25 4.91
CA TRP A 65 12.65 -21.58 6.13
C TRP A 65 12.52 -20.52 7.23
N CYS A 66 11.39 -19.83 7.32
CA CYS A 66 11.18 -18.75 8.29
C CYS A 66 10.45 -19.28 9.52
N SER A 67 11.02 -19.07 10.71
CA SER A 67 10.36 -19.42 11.97
C SER A 67 9.39 -18.35 12.42
N THR A 68 9.82 -17.10 12.47
CA THR A 68 8.96 -15.98 12.85
C THR A 68 9.16 -14.80 11.92
N ILE A 69 8.10 -14.02 11.78
CA ILE A 69 8.06 -12.83 10.94
C ILE A 69 7.43 -11.68 11.72
N GLU A 70 7.97 -10.49 11.54
CA GLU A 70 7.45 -9.25 12.11
C GLU A 70 7.38 -8.20 11.01
N ILE A 71 6.30 -7.42 10.99
CA ILE A 71 6.08 -6.38 9.98
C ILE A 71 5.98 -5.04 10.69
N GLN A 72 6.85 -4.12 10.31
CA GLN A 72 6.85 -2.75 10.80
C GLN A 72 6.58 -1.78 9.65
N VAL A 73 6.12 -0.58 9.98
CA VAL A 73 5.77 0.48 9.05
C VAL A 73 6.41 1.79 9.46
N GLY A 74 6.68 2.61 8.47
CA GLY A 74 7.23 3.94 8.67
C GLY A 74 6.84 4.85 7.53
N ARG A 75 7.30 6.09 7.63
CA ARG A 75 7.12 7.06 6.57
C ARG A 75 8.45 7.53 6.01
N SER A 76 8.49 7.85 4.73
CA SER A 76 9.71 8.39 4.10
C SER A 76 10.05 9.81 4.55
N ASP A 77 9.05 10.56 5.00
CA ASP A 77 9.16 11.93 5.51
C ASP A 77 9.51 12.00 7.01
N TRP A 78 9.66 10.85 7.68
CA TRP A 78 10.05 10.82 9.08
C TRP A 78 11.53 11.18 9.28
N PRO A 79 11.86 11.81 10.43
CA PRO A 79 13.24 11.95 10.88
C PRO A 79 13.95 10.59 10.89
N GLN A 80 15.23 10.58 10.54
CA GLN A 80 16.01 9.33 10.37
C GLN A 80 16.18 8.53 11.68
N ASP A 81 16.12 9.22 12.83
CA ASP A 81 16.18 8.66 14.17
C ASP A 81 14.85 8.08 14.65
N LYS A 82 13.75 8.38 13.97
CA LYS A 82 12.44 7.84 14.32
C LYS A 82 12.35 6.36 13.99
N GLN A 83 12.04 5.56 15.01
CA GLN A 83 11.86 4.12 14.85
C GLN A 83 10.60 3.79 14.06
N TYR A 84 10.66 2.68 13.32
CA TYR A 84 9.50 2.10 12.65
C TYR A 84 8.51 1.59 13.70
N LEU A 85 7.22 1.69 13.40
CA LEU A 85 6.15 1.22 14.26
C LEU A 85 5.77 -0.21 13.89
N THR A 86 5.58 -1.07 14.87
CA THR A 86 5.08 -2.43 14.64
C THR A 86 3.66 -2.37 14.07
N LEU A 87 3.46 -2.90 12.88
CA LEU A 87 2.13 -3.10 12.29
C LEU A 87 1.60 -4.48 12.67
N CYS A 88 2.36 -5.53 12.36
CA CYS A 88 2.08 -6.90 12.77
C CYS A 88 3.15 -7.31 13.79
N PRO A 89 2.76 -7.63 15.05
CA PRO A 89 3.66 -8.25 16.01
C PRO A 89 4.27 -9.54 15.46
N THR A 90 5.31 -10.04 16.14
CA THR A 90 5.98 -11.28 15.76
C THR A 90 4.99 -12.44 15.66
N ALA A 91 4.79 -12.94 14.45
CA ALA A 91 3.95 -14.08 14.15
C ALA A 91 4.81 -15.35 13.96
N SER A 92 4.35 -16.46 14.54
CA SER A 92 5.01 -17.76 14.41
C SER A 92 4.53 -18.49 13.15
N LEU A 93 5.49 -19.00 12.38
CA LEU A 93 5.27 -19.67 11.09
C LEU A 93 5.72 -21.13 11.11
N MET A 94 6.85 -21.40 11.78
CA MET A 94 7.48 -22.72 11.90
C MET A 94 8.00 -22.92 13.33
N SER A 95 7.61 -24.04 13.93
CA SER A 95 8.05 -24.47 15.26
C SER A 95 9.44 -25.14 15.25
N PRO A 96 10.10 -25.35 16.40
CA PRO A 96 11.33 -26.14 16.46
C PRO A 96 11.16 -27.56 15.94
N ILE A 97 10.00 -28.17 16.18
CA ILE A 97 9.67 -29.53 15.72
C ILE A 97 9.53 -29.54 14.20
N ASP A 98 8.77 -28.60 13.65
CA ASP A 98 8.60 -28.43 12.20
C ASP A 98 9.96 -28.25 11.52
N CYS A 99 10.83 -27.41 12.11
CA CYS A 99 12.17 -27.14 11.59
C CYS A 99 13.04 -28.41 11.56
N ARG A 100 13.00 -29.23 12.63
CA ARG A 100 13.74 -30.49 12.70
C ARG A 100 13.20 -31.52 11.70
N LEU A 101 11.88 -31.58 11.53
CA LEU A 101 11.20 -32.48 10.60
C LEU A 101 11.17 -31.95 9.16
N LYS A 102 11.74 -30.76 8.90
CA LYS A 102 11.74 -30.08 7.60
C LYS A 102 10.32 -29.87 7.03
N GLN A 103 9.35 -29.64 7.91
CA GLN A 103 7.97 -29.31 7.54
C GLN A 103 7.80 -27.80 7.42
N ASN A 104 6.79 -27.36 6.68
CA ASN A 104 6.46 -25.93 6.52
C ASN A 104 7.63 -25.07 5.99
N ILE A 105 8.53 -25.64 5.19
CA ILE A 105 9.66 -24.92 4.61
C ILE A 105 9.18 -23.73 3.80
N ASN A 106 8.27 -23.98 2.84
CA ASN A 106 7.64 -22.93 2.04
C ASN A 106 6.22 -22.75 2.56
N LYS A 107 5.91 -21.58 3.12
CA LYS A 107 4.59 -21.31 3.69
C LYS A 107 4.16 -19.89 3.40
N THR A 108 2.95 -19.75 2.90
CA THR A 108 2.31 -18.44 2.73
C THR A 108 1.59 -18.08 4.02
N ARG A 109 1.85 -16.88 4.54
CA ARG A 109 1.08 -16.30 5.63
C ARG A 109 0.41 -15.02 5.14
N MET A 110 -0.91 -14.99 5.28
CA MET A 110 -1.71 -13.80 5.05
C MET A 110 -1.81 -13.04 6.36
N PHE A 111 -1.67 -11.73 6.32
CA PHE A 111 -1.86 -10.83 7.46
C PHE A 111 -2.98 -9.86 7.14
N SER A 112 -3.95 -9.81 8.03
CA SER A 112 -5.15 -8.98 7.91
C SER A 112 -5.36 -8.12 9.15
N LYS A 113 -6.45 -7.35 9.17
CA LYS A 113 -6.73 -6.38 10.23
C LYS A 113 -6.73 -6.99 11.64
N GLU A 114 -7.09 -8.26 11.77
CA GLU A 114 -7.12 -9.01 13.02
C GLU A 114 -5.72 -9.22 13.63
N GLU A 115 -4.67 -9.15 12.80
CA GLU A 115 -3.28 -9.37 13.20
C GLU A 115 -2.50 -8.06 13.34
N PHE A 116 -3.12 -6.96 12.90
CA PHE A 116 -2.50 -5.64 12.91
C PHE A 116 -2.84 -4.87 14.18
N ILE A 117 -1.89 -4.06 14.64
CA ILE A 117 -2.12 -3.10 15.72
C ILE A 117 -3.09 -2.03 15.22
N ASP A 118 -4.25 -1.94 15.87
CA ASP A 118 -5.38 -1.13 15.41
C ASP A 118 -5.07 0.37 15.28
N THR A 119 -4.25 0.93 16.16
CA THR A 119 -3.82 2.34 16.05
C THR A 119 -2.92 2.58 14.84
N VAL A 120 -2.04 1.63 14.52
CA VAL A 120 -1.04 1.73 13.44
C VAL A 120 -1.68 1.49 12.07
N VAL A 121 -2.58 0.50 11.94
CA VAL A 121 -3.22 0.16 10.66
C VAL A 121 -4.16 1.27 10.13
N ARG A 122 -4.67 2.14 11.01
CA ARG A 122 -5.58 3.25 10.66
C ARG A 122 -4.89 4.39 9.94
N GLU A 123 -3.57 4.51 10.10
CA GLU A 123 -2.74 5.51 9.47
C GLU A 123 -2.33 5.10 8.04
N LYS A 124 -1.63 6.01 7.36
CA LYS A 124 -1.06 5.78 6.04
C LYS A 124 0.45 5.66 6.12
N TRP A 125 1.00 4.78 5.29
CA TRP A 125 2.39 4.36 5.28
C TRP A 125 2.89 4.25 3.84
N ASP A 126 4.15 4.56 3.62
CA ASP A 126 4.86 4.33 2.36
C ASP A 126 6.18 3.57 2.54
N ARG A 127 6.53 3.18 3.79
CA ARG A 127 7.62 2.25 4.05
C ARG A 127 7.14 1.04 4.82
N ILE A 128 7.52 -0.13 4.34
CA ILE A 128 7.30 -1.42 5.01
C ILE A 128 8.66 -2.01 5.36
N LYS A 129 8.87 -2.35 6.63
CA LYS A 129 10.02 -3.09 7.10
C LYS A 129 9.59 -4.52 7.43
N LEU A 130 10.28 -5.48 6.83
CA LEU A 130 10.08 -6.91 7.06
C LEU A 130 11.25 -7.45 7.87
N ILE A 131 10.96 -8.14 8.97
CA ILE A 131 11.97 -8.78 9.81
C ILE A 131 11.65 -10.28 9.87
N LEU A 132 12.61 -11.10 9.42
CA LEU A 132 12.48 -12.55 9.32
C LEU A 132 13.48 -13.19 10.26
N ARG A 133 13.09 -14.26 10.95
CA ARG A 133 13.96 -14.96 11.89
C ARG A 133 13.89 -16.48 11.71
N GLN A 134 15.05 -17.11 11.79
CA GLN A 134 15.21 -18.56 11.84
C GLN A 134 16.26 -18.92 12.92
N PRO A 135 15.87 -18.92 14.21
CA PRO A 135 16.79 -19.16 15.31
C PRO A 135 17.19 -20.63 15.46
N TYR A 136 16.38 -21.56 14.95
CA TYR A 136 16.57 -23.01 15.18
C TYR A 136 17.58 -23.62 14.22
N ARG A 137 17.83 -22.96 13.08
CA ARG A 137 18.63 -23.53 12.00
C ARG A 137 19.43 -22.49 11.25
N LYS A 138 20.70 -22.32 11.64
CA LYS A 138 21.64 -21.31 11.10
C LYS A 138 22.49 -21.83 9.93
N ASP A 139 22.39 -23.11 9.62
CA ASP A 139 23.06 -23.79 8.49
C ASP A 139 22.28 -23.66 7.17
N VAL A 140 21.05 -23.14 7.19
CA VAL A 140 20.23 -22.96 5.99
C VAL A 140 20.04 -21.50 5.64
N GLN A 141 19.88 -21.23 4.36
CA GLN A 141 19.35 -19.94 3.90
C GLN A 141 17.84 -19.90 4.14
N PHE A 142 17.37 -18.73 4.56
CA PHE A 142 15.96 -18.47 4.79
C PHE A 142 15.58 -17.10 4.21
N GLY A 143 14.30 -16.87 3.99
CA GLY A 143 13.84 -15.63 3.39
C GLY A 143 12.40 -15.69 2.91
N VAL A 144 12.15 -15.06 1.77
CA VAL A 144 10.82 -14.76 1.24
C VAL A 144 10.76 -15.06 -0.26
N SER A 145 9.68 -15.70 -0.70
CA SER A 145 9.37 -15.88 -2.12
C SER A 145 8.58 -14.73 -2.72
N PHE A 146 7.66 -14.12 -1.98
CA PHE A 146 6.96 -12.92 -2.44
C PHE A 146 6.41 -12.14 -1.25
N ILE A 147 6.16 -10.85 -1.49
CA ILE A 147 5.35 -10.00 -0.63
C ILE A 147 4.32 -9.29 -1.50
N LYS A 148 3.05 -9.34 -1.10
CA LYS A 148 1.96 -8.64 -1.76
C LYS A 148 1.23 -7.79 -0.74
N ILE A 149 1.21 -6.49 -0.97
CA ILE A 149 0.57 -5.52 -0.09
C ILE A 149 -0.69 -5.03 -0.78
N LYS A 150 -1.81 -4.99 -0.06
CA LYS A 150 -3.07 -4.42 -0.54
C LYS A 150 -3.46 -3.26 0.34
N SER A 151 -3.88 -2.18 -0.28
CA SER A 151 -4.42 -1.03 0.41
C SER A 151 -5.92 -1.19 0.65
N ALA A 152 -6.38 -0.67 1.79
CA ALA A 152 -7.79 -0.38 1.98
C ALA A 152 -8.12 0.66 0.91
N ALA A 153 -8.98 0.31 -0.06
CA ALA A 153 -9.33 1.22 -1.14
C ALA A 153 -9.75 2.55 -0.50
N ALA A 154 -9.12 3.65 -0.89
CA ALA A 154 -9.67 4.95 -0.57
C ALA A 154 -11.09 4.96 -1.15
N VAL A 155 -12.08 5.37 -0.36
CA VAL A 155 -13.29 5.96 -0.94
C VAL A 155 -12.77 7.04 -1.87
N TYR A 156 -12.93 6.86 -3.17
CA TYR A 156 -12.74 7.94 -4.12
C TYR A 156 -13.73 9.02 -3.69
N ILE A 157 -13.27 10.06 -2.99
CA ILE A 157 -13.94 11.34 -3.11
C ILE A 157 -13.71 11.68 -4.57
N GLU A 158 -14.76 11.61 -5.39
CA GLU A 158 -14.69 12.11 -6.75
C GLU A 158 -14.04 13.49 -6.70
N LYS A 159 -12.89 13.66 -7.38
CA LYS A 159 -12.45 15.02 -7.72
C LYS A 159 -13.64 15.65 -8.43
N PRO A 160 -14.13 16.84 -8.03
CA PRO A 160 -15.19 17.50 -8.78
C PRO A 160 -14.69 17.58 -10.23
N LYS A 161 -15.48 17.05 -11.17
CA LYS A 161 -15.17 17.07 -12.59
C LYS A 161 -15.01 18.53 -13.01
N SER A 162 -13.77 19.03 -13.02
CA SER A 162 -13.42 20.25 -13.73
C SER A 162 -13.30 19.87 -15.20
N GLY A 163 -14.44 19.89 -15.89
CA GLY A 163 -14.51 19.62 -17.32
C GLY A 163 -15.88 20.03 -17.83
N LEU A 164 -15.92 21.19 -18.49
CA LEU A 164 -17.02 21.59 -19.35
C LEU A 164 -17.38 20.41 -20.26
N SER A 165 -18.65 20.01 -20.26
CA SER A 165 -19.21 19.19 -21.33
C SER A 165 -19.15 19.99 -22.64
N PRO A 166 -18.79 19.36 -23.79
CA PRO A 166 -19.10 19.93 -25.09
C PRO A 166 -20.60 20.21 -25.14
N LEU A 167 -20.97 21.45 -25.48
CA LEU A 167 -22.35 21.81 -25.73
C LEU A 167 -22.85 21.01 -26.92
N ASP A 168 -23.89 20.22 -26.70
CA ASP A 168 -24.67 19.58 -27.76
C ASP A 168 -25.21 20.66 -28.71
N ASP A 169 -24.95 20.47 -30.00
CA ASP A 169 -25.34 21.34 -31.09
C ASP A 169 -26.83 21.20 -31.42
N ASN A 170 -27.70 21.60 -30.49
CA ASN A 170 -29.16 21.71 -30.75
C ASN A 170 -29.91 22.60 -29.73
N GLY A 171 -29.37 23.79 -29.44
CA GLY A 171 -30.06 24.72 -28.53
C GLY A 171 -29.62 26.18 -28.52
N ARG A 172 -28.77 26.62 -29.47
CA ARG A 172 -28.37 28.04 -29.57
C ARG A 172 -29.32 28.81 -30.48
N VAL A 173 -30.42 29.34 -29.93
CA VAL A 173 -30.87 30.74 -30.13
C VAL A 173 -31.96 31.02 -29.10
N LYS A 174 -31.60 31.58 -27.94
CA LYS A 174 -32.45 32.46 -27.11
C LYS A 174 -31.65 32.83 -25.88
N MET A 175 -30.80 33.86 -25.97
CA MET A 175 -30.33 34.73 -24.87
C MET A 175 -29.27 35.71 -25.39
N ILE A 176 -29.51 36.37 -26.53
CA ILE A 176 -28.79 37.59 -26.89
C ILE A 176 -29.80 38.51 -27.56
N LYS A 177 -30.54 39.29 -26.75
CA LYS A 177 -31.15 40.59 -27.09
C LYS A 177 -31.95 41.08 -25.88
N SER A 178 -31.27 41.62 -24.87
CA SER A 178 -31.94 42.46 -23.86
C SER A 178 -31.10 43.68 -23.45
N HIS A 179 -30.15 44.10 -24.29
CA HIS A 179 -29.27 45.22 -23.97
C HIS A 179 -29.00 46.16 -25.16
N PHE A 180 -29.94 46.48 -26.06
CA PHE A 180 -29.62 47.51 -27.08
C PHE A 180 -30.73 48.40 -27.68
N PHE A 181 -32.02 48.32 -27.30
CA PHE A 181 -33.01 49.37 -27.65
C PHE A 181 -34.03 49.44 -26.49
N GLY A 182 -34.41 50.55 -25.88
CA GLY A 182 -34.47 51.92 -26.39
C GLY A 182 -35.93 52.38 -26.43
N SER A 183 -36.49 52.75 -25.26
CA SER A 183 -37.56 53.73 -25.00
C SER A 183 -38.76 53.89 -25.95
N LYS A 184 -40.00 53.75 -25.43
CA LYS A 184 -41.04 54.81 -25.29
C LYS A 184 -42.49 54.26 -25.14
N LYS A 185 -43.23 54.86 -24.18
CA LYS A 185 -44.63 55.40 -24.20
C LYS A 185 -45.77 54.50 -24.77
N ASP A 186 -46.99 54.41 -24.24
CA ASP A 186 -47.95 55.35 -23.60
C ASP A 186 -48.92 54.53 -22.70
N ARG A 187 -49.34 54.97 -21.50
CA ARG A 187 -50.48 55.83 -21.11
C ARG A 187 -51.91 55.42 -21.56
N TYR A 188 -52.82 55.49 -20.57
CA TYR A 188 -54.30 55.34 -20.54
C TYR A 188 -54.84 53.90 -20.52
N SER A 189 -55.90 53.50 -19.82
CA SER A 189 -56.84 54.02 -18.78
C SER A 189 -57.69 52.77 -18.42
N PHE A 190 -58.19 52.50 -17.21
CA PHE A 190 -59.44 53.06 -16.68
C PHE A 190 -59.69 52.59 -15.24
N HIS A 191 -60.23 53.54 -14.49
CA HIS A 191 -60.83 53.50 -13.17
C HIS A 191 -62.07 52.59 -13.12
N THR A 192 -62.35 51.93 -11.99
CA THR A 192 -63.67 51.89 -11.32
C THR A 192 -63.50 51.31 -9.91
N LEU A 193 -63.58 52.19 -8.91
CA LEU A 193 -63.97 51.86 -7.54
C LEU A 193 -65.14 52.78 -7.20
N LEU A 194 -66.28 52.17 -6.92
CA LEU A 194 -67.21 52.52 -5.85
C LEU A 194 -67.92 51.23 -5.45
#